data_AF-A0A2S0WGB7-F1
#
_entry.id   AF-A0A2S0WGB7-F1
#
_cell.length_a   1.000
_cell.length_b   1.000
_cell.length_c   1.000
_cell.angle_alpha   90.00
_cell.angle_beta   90.00
_cell.angle_gamma   90.00
#
_symmetry.space_group_name_H-M   'P 1'
#
loop_
_entity.id
_entity.type
_entity.pdbx_description
1 polymer ?
#
loop_
_entity_poly.entity_id
_entity_poly.type
_entity_poly.pdbx_seq_one_letter_code
_entity_poly.pdbx_strand_id
1 'polypeptide(L)' 'MKIYTSIQDYITENIYNGGFDHPITDDQAEDIAREMLVWHDEIDDRGNINLNRSGLVEREGVDFWDVVSRICFED' A
#
# COMPACT_ATOMS: atom_id res chain seq x y z
N MET A 1 -9.00 0.92 9.55
CA MET A 1 -8.39 1.14 8.24
C MET A 1 -7.56 2.40 8.29
N LYS A 2 -6.25 2.30 8.05
CA LYS A 2 -5.37 3.47 7.92
C LYS A 2 -5.50 4.01 6.49
N ILE A 3 -5.49 5.32 6.33
CA ILE A 3 -5.49 6.00 5.02
C ILE A 3 -4.10 6.59 4.81
N TYR A 4 -3.50 6.25 3.69
CA TYR A 4 -2.23 6.78 3.21
C TYR A 4 -2.52 7.91 2.21
N THR A 5 -1.79 9.01 2.30
CA THR A 5 -1.96 10.16 1.40
C THR A 5 -1.30 9.87 0.06
N SER A 6 -0.22 9.08 0.07
CA SER A 6 0.53 8.69 -1.12
C SER A 6 1.07 7.27 -1.02
N ILE A 7 1.46 6.70 -2.17
CA ILE A 7 2.24 5.45 -2.23
C ILE A 7 3.55 5.60 -1.43
N GLN A 8 4.20 6.76 -1.50
CA GLN A 8 5.45 7.02 -0.78
C GLN A 8 5.28 6.95 0.75
N ASP A 9 4.13 7.39 1.28
CA ASP A 9 3.84 7.31 2.72
C ASP A 9 3.84 5.84 3.15
N TYR A 10 3.14 4.99 2.38
CA TYR A 10 3.09 3.56 2.63
C TYR A 10 4.47 2.91 2.54
N ILE A 11 5.25 3.21 1.49
CA ILE A 11 6.61 2.67 1.30
C ILE A 11 7.49 3.03 2.51
N THR A 12 7.49 4.31 2.88
CA THR A 12 8.35 4.82 3.96
C THR A 12 8.00 4.16 5.29
N GLU A 13 6.71 4.01 5.59
CA GLU A 13 6.27 3.47 6.87
C GLU A 13 6.37 1.94 6.96
N ASN A 14 6.05 1.22 5.88
CA ASN A 14 5.86 -0.23 5.92
C ASN A 14 6.97 -1.02 5.21
N ILE A 15 7.67 -0.44 4.23
CA ILE A 15 8.68 -1.14 3.44
C ILE A 15 10.09 -0.78 3.91
N TYR A 16 10.51 0.48 3.84
CA TYR A 16 11.88 0.82 4.24
C TYR A 16 12.16 0.60 5.73
N ASN A 17 11.12 0.66 6.57
CA ASN A 17 11.21 0.32 8.00
C ASN A 17 10.92 -1.17 8.30
N GLY A 18 10.65 -2.00 7.29
CA GLY A 18 10.17 -3.37 7.45
C GLY A 18 11.24 -4.40 7.86
N GLY A 19 12.51 -4.00 7.99
CA GLY A 19 13.57 -4.89 8.49
C GLY A 19 13.91 -6.05 7.55
N PHE A 20 13.91 -5.79 6.24
CA PHE A 20 14.26 -6.79 5.23
C PHE A 20 15.73 -7.21 5.31
N ASP A 21 15.99 -8.51 5.16
CA ASP A 21 17.36 -9.07 5.15
C ASP A 21 18.14 -8.67 3.89
N HIS A 22 17.44 -8.25 2.84
CA HIS A 22 17.99 -7.73 1.60
C HIS A 22 17.46 -6.32 1.31
N PRO A 23 18.28 -5.44 0.72
CA PRO A 23 17.80 -4.12 0.28
C PRO A 23 16.70 -4.29 -0.76
N ILE A 24 15.55 -3.68 -0.51
CA ILE A 24 14.49 -3.51 -1.50
C ILE A 24 14.82 -2.28 -2.35
N THR A 25 14.80 -2.43 -3.68
CA THR A 25 14.99 -1.29 -4.59
C THR A 25 13.75 -0.39 -4.62
N ASP A 26 13.91 0.86 -5.06
CA ASP A 26 12.78 1.79 -5.15
C ASP A 26 11.67 1.26 -6.08
N ASP A 27 12.04 0.63 -7.19
CA ASP A 27 11.10 0.01 -8.12
C ASP A 27 10.32 -1.14 -7.46
N GLN A 28 11.00 -2.03 -6.73
CA GLN A 28 10.35 -3.12 -5.99
C GLN A 28 9.43 -2.58 -4.89
N ALA A 29 9.86 -1.54 -4.16
CA ALA A 29 9.05 -0.90 -3.14
C ALA A 29 7.78 -0.30 -3.73
N GLU A 30 7.88 0.35 -4.90
CA GLU A 30 6.73 0.90 -5.60
C GLU A 30 5.76 -0.19 -6.07
N ASP A 31 6.28 -1.28 -6.63
CA ASP A 31 5.44 -2.39 -7.08
C ASP A 31 4.75 -3.12 -5.92
N ILE A 32 5.46 -3.35 -4.80
CA ILE A 32 4.86 -3.90 -3.57
C ILE A 32 3.73 -2.97 -3.09
N ALA A 33 3.97 -1.66 -3.04
CA ALA A 33 2.97 -0.71 -2.59
C ALA A 33 1.75 -0.64 -3.53
N ARG A 34 1.94 -0.72 -4.85
CA ARG A 34 0.84 -0.76 -5.83
C ARG A 34 -0.03 -2.02 -5.72
N GLU A 35 0.59 -3.15 -5.40
CA GLU A 35 -0.12 -4.40 -5.15
C GLU A 35 -0.90 -4.36 -3.83
N MET A 36 -0.29 -3.77 -2.79
CA MET A 36 -0.86 -3.68 -1.46
C MET A 36 -1.93 -2.60 -1.31
N LEU A 37 -1.91 -1.55 -2.12
CA LEU A 37 -2.83 -0.43 -1.98
C LEU A 37 -3.99 -0.47 -2.97
N VAL A 38 -5.11 0.08 -2.53
CA VAL A 38 -6.28 0.37 -3.37
C VAL A 38 -6.88 1.71 -2.95
N TRP A 39 -7.45 2.44 -3.91
CA TRP A 39 -8.21 3.65 -3.59
C TRP A 39 -9.55 3.29 -2.95
N HIS A 40 -9.86 3.90 -1.81
CA HIS A 40 -11.14 3.79 -1.13
C HIS A 40 -11.87 5.13 -1.14
N ASP A 41 -13.08 5.14 -1.72
CA ASP A 41 -14.01 6.27 -1.63
C ASP A 41 -14.96 6.07 -0.45
N GLU A 42 -14.98 7.03 0.46
CA GLU A 42 -16.00 7.09 1.50
C GLU A 42 -17.16 7.98 1.06
N ILE A 43 -18.38 7.43 1.07
CA ILE A 43 -19.59 8.13 0.64
C ILE A 43 -20.39 8.59 1.86
N ASP A 44 -20.80 9.86 1.88
CA ASP A 44 -21.65 10.43 2.93
C ASP A 44 -23.13 10.02 2.79
N ASP A 45 -23.95 10.35 3.80
CA ASP A 45 -25.40 10.04 3.83
C ASP A 45 -26.20 10.69 2.68
N ARG A 46 -25.57 11.58 1.90
CA ARG A 46 -26.15 12.29 0.76
C ARG A 46 -25.61 11.78 -0.58
N GLY A 47 -24.73 10.78 -0.58
CA GLY A 47 -24.14 10.21 -1.79
C GLY A 47 -22.91 10.96 -2.31
N ASN A 48 -22.32 11.90 -1.57
CA ASN A 48 -21.11 12.61 -1.98
C ASN A 48 -19.85 11.90 -1.48
N ILE A 49 -18.77 11.98 -2.25
CA ILE A 49 -17.45 11.53 -1.80
C ILE A 49 -16.95 12.46 -0.70
N ASN A 50 -16.69 11.90 0.48
CA ASN A 50 -15.99 12.57 1.55
C ASN A 50 -14.48 12.45 1.32
N LEU A 51 -13.91 13.43 0.62
CA LEU A 51 -12.48 13.48 0.29
C LEU A 51 -11.57 13.42 1.52
N ASN A 52 -12.04 13.88 2.69
CA ASN A 52 -11.25 13.84 3.93
C ASN A 52 -11.16 12.43 4.55
N ARG A 53 -12.01 11.50 4.10
CA ARG A 53 -12.07 10.11 4.55
C ARG A 53 -11.85 9.11 3.42
N SER A 54 -11.49 9.60 2.23
CA SER A 54 -11.12 8.80 1.07
C SER A 54 -9.60 8.84 0.88
N GLY A 55 -9.03 7.81 0.29
CA GLY A 55 -7.59 7.76 0.02
C GLY A 55 -7.07 6.34 -0.23
N LEU A 56 -5.75 6.18 -0.21
CA LEU A 56 -5.13 4.87 -0.40
C LEU A 56 -5.22 4.06 0.90
N VAL A 57 -5.66 2.83 0.79
CA VAL A 57 -5.77 1.90 1.92
C VAL A 57 -5.20 0.54 1.52
N GLU A 58 -4.80 -0.26 2.50
CA GLU A 58 -4.39 -1.63 2.27
C GLU A 58 -5.55 -2.45 1.70
N ARG A 59 -5.28 -3.19 0.63
CA ARG A 59 -6.23 -4.08 -0.03
C ARG A 59 -6.53 -5.26 0.89
N GLU A 60 -7.81 -5.51 1.13
CA GLU A 60 -8.23 -6.66 1.93
C GLU A 60 -7.88 -7.98 1.23
N GLY A 61 -7.44 -8.96 2.02
CA GLY A 61 -7.13 -10.31 1.53
C GLY A 61 -5.80 -10.45 0.79
N VAL A 62 -4.96 -9.40 0.75
CA VAL A 62 -3.60 -9.48 0.23
C VAL A 62 -2.63 -9.67 1.39
N ASP A 63 -1.76 -10.68 1.28
CA ASP A 63 -0.68 -10.91 2.24
C ASP A 63 0.57 -10.13 1.81
N PHE A 64 1.10 -9.32 2.72
CA PHE A 64 2.27 -8.48 2.46
C PHE A 64 3.51 -9.29 2.08
N TRP A 65 3.75 -10.41 2.78
CA TRP A 65 4.95 -11.22 2.56
C TRP A 65 4.83 -12.07 1.29
N ASP A 66 3.62 -12.47 0.90
CA ASP A 66 3.38 -13.10 -0.41
C ASP A 66 3.76 -12.13 -1.55
N VAL A 67 3.31 -10.88 -1.47
CA VAL A 67 3.62 -9.84 -2.46
C VAL A 67 5.12 -9.56 -2.52
N VAL A 68 5.77 -9.36 -1.37
CA VAL A 68 7.23 -9.20 -1.28
C VAL A 68 7.92 -10.40 -1.91
N SER A 69 7.49 -11.62 -1.60
CA SER A 69 8.14 -12.83 -2.11
C SER A 69 8.09 -12.90 -3.63
N ARG A 70 6.91 -12.63 -4.20
CA ARG A 70 6.71 -12.61 -5.66
C ARG A 70 7.56 -11.54 -6.35
N ILE A 71 7.55 -10.32 -5.83
CA ILE A 71 8.22 -9.18 -6.49
C ILE A 71 9.75 -9.24 -6.31
N CYS A 72 10.22 -9.67 -5.15
CA CYS A 72 11.65 -9.60 -4.83
C CYS A 72 12.42 -10.88 -5.13
N PHE A 73 11.77 -12.05 -5.18
CA PHE A 73 12.46 -13.34 -5.22
C PHE A 73 11.95 -14.33 -6.28
N GLU A 74 10.77 -14.11 -6.88
CA GLU A 74 10.30 -14.91 -8.01
C GLU A 74 10.68 -14.22 -9.34
N ASP A 75 11.87 -14.52 -9.84
CA ASP A 75 12.32 -14.26 -11.23
C ASP A 75 12.09 -15.52 -12.09
#